data_AF-A0A1V5YGL4-F1
#
_entry.id   AF-A0A1V5YGL4-F1
#
_cell.length_a   1.000
_cell.length_b   1.000
_cell.length_c   1.000
_cell.angle_alpha   90.00
_cell.angle_beta   90.00
_cell.angle_gamma   90.00
#
_symmetry.space_group_name_H-M   'P 1'
#
loop_
_entity.id
_entity.type
_entity.pdbx_description
1 polymer ?
#
loop_
_entity_poly.entity_id
_entity_poly.type
_entity_poly.pdbx_seq_one_letter_code
_entity_poly.pdbx_strand_id
1 'polypeptide(L)'
;MNWRVMRGPLILLLALLVALPSAPSGAEGALAEVELLGSSAFLSAGSIYVVGEVRNTGAAPVTLVRAVATFRDAGNAVIGSACSFALHDILGAGQVSPFLIERTEPAGYASYELALDWAPSISGPMPQLTFGPARHYVDSYGFHTWVGEVSNTTGFAVASPEIVLTLYDAEGAVRNVEHEALFHDVLAPGQKGPYQLVLFQGPTDYASLSFSSDCRLSTTAPPTLRSLGVKQSVGPGGGPRFTGQIQNIGSSRVSRVRAVVTLYDASGAVVNASYDWTDPISLDPGEASGDDRLTNDHAHRHAHDDRNAHADGHGNSDDGAVPGLLAAHRSARRTLKATDRY
;
A
#
# COMPACT_ATOMS: atom_id res chain seq x y z
N MET A 1 8.83 94.41 22.93
CA MET A 1 10.22 94.23 23.41
C MET A 1 10.75 92.94 22.81
N ASN A 2 11.83 93.04 22.05
CA ASN A 2 12.38 92.02 21.16
C ASN A 2 13.05 90.85 21.91
N TRP A 3 13.08 89.65 21.32
CA TRP A 3 14.33 88.97 20.94
C TRP A 3 14.06 87.72 20.08
N ARG A 4 14.81 87.63 18.99
CA ARG A 4 14.88 86.55 17.99
C ARG A 4 15.46 85.28 18.60
N VAL A 5 14.97 84.09 18.23
CA VAL A 5 15.76 82.86 18.42
C VAL A 5 16.14 82.27 17.06
N MET A 6 17.41 81.91 17.01
CA MET A 6 18.28 81.68 15.86
C MET A 6 18.00 80.37 15.12
N ARG A 7 18.27 80.40 13.81
CA ARG A 7 18.42 79.23 12.95
C ARG A 7 19.75 78.52 13.30
N GLY A 8 19.68 77.25 13.69
CA GLY A 8 20.83 76.33 13.80
C GLY A 8 21.08 75.58 12.47
N PRO A 9 22.28 75.01 12.28
CA PRO A 9 22.81 74.68 10.96
C PRO A 9 22.24 73.37 10.38
N LEU A 10 22.15 73.39 9.05
CA LEU A 10 21.80 72.29 8.15
C LEU A 10 22.93 71.23 8.17
N ILE A 11 22.67 70.06 8.75
CA ILE A 11 23.57 68.90 8.62
C ILE A 11 23.19 68.16 7.33
N LEU A 12 24.02 68.30 6.30
CA LEU A 12 23.95 67.54 5.06
C LEU A 12 24.43 66.12 5.35
N LEU A 13 23.53 65.17 5.54
CA LEU A 13 23.88 63.74 5.62
C LEU A 13 24.01 63.22 4.18
N LEU A 14 25.25 63.09 3.70
CA LEU A 14 25.54 62.31 2.49
C LEU A 14 25.23 60.84 2.80
N ALA A 15 24.10 60.33 2.28
CA ALA A 15 23.86 58.90 2.25
C ALA A 15 24.77 58.27 1.18
N LEU A 16 25.83 57.60 1.62
CA LEU A 16 26.65 56.74 0.77
C LEU A 16 25.80 55.52 0.37
N LEU A 17 25.30 55.53 -0.86
CA LEU A 17 24.58 54.39 -1.45
C LEU A 17 25.61 53.29 -1.75
N VAL A 18 25.83 52.38 -0.81
CA VAL A 18 26.55 51.14 -1.07
C VAL A 18 25.63 50.26 -1.93
N ALA A 19 25.94 50.14 -3.20
CA ALA A 19 25.33 49.14 -4.07
C ALA A 19 25.71 47.75 -3.52
N LEU A 20 24.75 47.09 -2.86
CA LEU A 20 24.86 45.67 -2.57
C LEU A 20 24.99 44.92 -3.91
N PRO A 21 25.92 43.96 -4.06
CA PRO A 21 25.90 43.08 -5.21
C PRO A 21 24.52 42.42 -5.26
N SER A 22 23.85 42.53 -6.39
CA SER A 22 22.61 41.81 -6.67
C SER A 22 22.87 40.33 -6.41
N ALA A 23 22.34 39.82 -5.30
CA ALA A 23 22.31 38.38 -5.07
C ALA A 23 21.65 37.75 -6.31
N PRO A 24 22.16 36.61 -6.83
CA PRO A 24 21.44 35.91 -7.88
C PRO A 24 20.01 35.68 -7.39
N SER A 25 19.05 36.07 -8.23
CA SER A 25 17.63 35.77 -8.07
C SER A 25 17.44 34.26 -8.19
N GLY A 26 17.85 33.53 -7.15
CA GLY A 26 17.51 32.13 -6.89
C GLY A 26 16.51 32.11 -5.74
N ALA A 27 15.39 32.79 -5.92
CA ALA A 27 14.29 32.88 -4.97
C ALA A 27 12.99 32.51 -5.70
N GLU A 28 12.83 31.22 -5.96
CA GLU A 28 11.53 30.58 -6.00
C GLU A 28 11.77 29.22 -5.35
N GLY A 29 11.23 29.01 -4.16
CA GLY A 29 11.47 27.80 -3.39
C GLY A 29 11.09 26.57 -4.23
N ALA A 30 11.81 25.46 -4.06
CA ALA A 30 11.36 24.16 -4.54
C ALA A 30 10.03 23.83 -3.86
N LEU A 31 8.92 24.30 -4.41
CA LEU A 31 7.60 24.15 -3.79
C LEU A 31 7.20 22.68 -3.89
N ALA A 32 6.56 22.20 -2.82
CA ALA A 32 5.79 20.97 -2.83
C ALA A 32 4.51 21.22 -3.62
N GLU A 33 4.33 20.52 -4.73
CA GLU A 33 3.16 20.69 -5.60
C GLU A 33 2.67 19.31 -6.04
N VAL A 34 1.39 19.04 -5.83
CA VAL A 34 0.76 17.77 -6.22
C VAL A 34 -0.37 18.05 -7.19
N GLU A 35 -0.33 17.39 -8.33
CA GLU A 35 -1.38 17.45 -9.35
C GLU A 35 -2.16 16.13 -9.41
N LEU A 36 -3.45 16.22 -9.75
CA LEU A 36 -4.26 15.07 -10.13
C LEU A 36 -4.03 14.78 -11.61
N LEU A 37 -3.50 13.60 -11.96
CA LEU A 37 -3.31 13.19 -13.36
C LEU A 37 -4.63 12.77 -14.01
N GLY A 38 -5.48 12.11 -13.24
CA GLY A 38 -6.76 11.62 -13.70
C GLY A 38 -7.47 10.85 -12.59
N SER A 39 -8.77 10.65 -12.79
CA SER A 39 -9.57 9.76 -11.94
C SER A 39 -10.71 9.14 -12.73
N SER A 40 -11.20 8.02 -12.22
CA SER A 40 -12.44 7.41 -12.66
C SER A 40 -13.21 6.90 -11.44
N ALA A 41 -14.45 6.48 -11.66
CA ALA A 41 -15.23 5.82 -10.63
C ALA A 41 -15.99 4.63 -11.20
N PHE A 42 -16.18 3.61 -10.37
CA PHE A 42 -16.96 2.43 -10.69
C PHE A 42 -17.75 1.93 -9.48
N LEU A 43 -18.79 1.15 -9.75
CA LEU A 43 -19.60 0.50 -8.72
C LEU A 43 -19.25 -0.98 -8.64
N SER A 44 -19.00 -1.48 -7.43
CA SER A 44 -18.81 -2.90 -7.18
C SER A 44 -19.38 -3.25 -5.81
N ALA A 45 -20.13 -4.35 -5.72
CA ALA A 45 -20.71 -4.86 -4.47
C ALA A 45 -21.49 -3.84 -3.61
N GLY A 46 -22.12 -2.82 -4.22
CA GLY A 46 -22.87 -1.76 -3.51
C GLY A 46 -22.01 -0.63 -2.94
N SER A 47 -20.71 -0.65 -3.21
CA SER A 47 -19.78 0.44 -2.96
C SER A 47 -19.48 1.18 -4.26
N ILE A 48 -19.20 2.48 -4.13
CA ILE A 48 -18.52 3.27 -5.15
C ILE A 48 -17.04 3.34 -4.82
N TYR A 49 -16.22 3.10 -5.84
CA TYR A 49 -14.78 3.26 -5.80
C TYR A 49 -14.41 4.44 -6.68
N VAL A 50 -13.67 5.39 -6.12
CA VAL A 50 -13.04 6.48 -6.89
C VAL A 50 -11.54 6.21 -6.89
N VAL A 51 -11.00 5.96 -8.08
CA VAL A 51 -9.59 5.63 -8.29
C VAL A 51 -8.93 6.68 -9.16
N GLY A 52 -7.64 6.86 -9.00
CA GLY A 52 -6.89 7.84 -9.79
C GLY A 52 -5.42 7.85 -9.44
N GLU A 53 -4.72 8.80 -10.03
CA GLU A 53 -3.29 9.00 -9.80
C GLU A 53 -2.99 10.46 -9.54
N VAL A 54 -2.07 10.68 -8.61
CA VAL A 54 -1.50 11.98 -8.30
C VAL A 54 -0.02 11.98 -8.61
N ARG A 55 0.53 13.15 -8.95
CA ARG A 55 1.94 13.33 -9.22
C ARG A 55 2.49 14.48 -8.41
N ASN A 56 3.66 14.30 -7.81
CA ASN A 56 4.43 15.42 -7.29
C ASN A 56 5.13 16.13 -8.45
N THR A 57 4.62 17.28 -8.88
CA THR A 57 5.26 18.14 -9.90
C THR A 57 6.30 19.08 -9.31
N GLY A 58 6.27 19.23 -7.99
CA GLY A 58 7.24 20.00 -7.23
C GLY A 58 8.62 19.36 -7.19
N ALA A 59 9.61 20.15 -6.82
CA ALA A 59 10.99 19.69 -6.64
C ALA A 59 11.27 19.12 -5.24
N ALA A 60 10.42 19.42 -4.25
CA ALA A 60 10.53 18.91 -2.89
C ALA A 60 9.64 17.66 -2.69
N PRO A 61 10.07 16.67 -1.88
CA PRO A 61 9.24 15.52 -1.59
C PRO A 61 8.01 15.91 -0.76
N VAL A 62 6.94 15.16 -0.93
CA VAL A 62 5.66 15.33 -0.22
C VAL A 62 5.25 14.04 0.47
N THR A 63 4.43 14.15 1.50
CA THR A 63 3.86 13.03 2.25
C THR A 63 2.41 13.34 2.64
N LEU A 64 1.70 12.36 3.20
CA LEU A 64 0.30 12.49 3.59
C LEU A 64 -0.57 13.02 2.44
N VAL A 65 -0.26 12.59 1.21
CA VAL A 65 -1.01 12.99 0.02
C VAL A 65 -2.38 12.34 0.10
N ARG A 66 -3.41 13.15 0.31
CA ARG A 66 -4.78 12.71 0.58
C ARG A 66 -5.70 13.21 -0.53
N ALA A 67 -6.45 12.28 -1.12
CA ALA A 67 -7.53 12.58 -2.03
C ALA A 67 -8.86 12.61 -1.26
N VAL A 68 -9.64 13.67 -1.45
CA VAL A 68 -10.95 13.86 -0.83
C VAL A 68 -12.00 13.95 -1.93
N ALA A 69 -12.91 12.97 -1.96
CA ALA A 69 -14.05 12.95 -2.88
C ALA A 69 -15.27 13.58 -2.23
N THR A 70 -15.89 14.54 -2.91
CA THR A 70 -17.22 15.09 -2.60
C THR A 70 -18.22 14.53 -3.59
N PHE A 71 -19.24 13.83 -3.12
CA PHE A 71 -20.25 13.18 -3.95
C PHE A 71 -21.48 14.07 -4.05
N ARG A 72 -22.06 14.15 -5.25
CA ARG A 72 -23.22 15.00 -5.56
C ARG A 72 -24.34 14.22 -6.23
N ASP A 73 -25.55 14.73 -6.05
CA ASP A 73 -26.73 14.28 -6.80
C ASP A 73 -26.87 15.00 -8.15
N ALA A 74 -27.88 14.63 -8.93
CA ALA A 74 -28.16 15.24 -10.23
C ALA A 74 -28.54 16.72 -10.15
N GLY A 75 -28.95 17.21 -8.98
CA GLY A 75 -29.21 18.62 -8.67
C GLY A 75 -27.97 19.38 -8.20
N ASN A 76 -26.79 18.74 -8.23
CA ASN A 76 -25.50 19.26 -7.76
C ASN A 76 -25.42 19.45 -6.23
N ALA A 77 -26.38 18.91 -5.46
CA ALA A 77 -26.35 18.96 -4.01
C ALA A 77 -25.35 17.94 -3.45
N VAL A 78 -24.61 18.31 -2.40
CA VAL A 78 -23.65 17.41 -1.76
C VAL A 78 -24.41 16.36 -0.95
N ILE A 79 -24.15 15.09 -1.24
CA ILE A 79 -24.78 13.93 -0.59
C ILE A 79 -23.77 13.09 0.22
N GLY A 80 -22.52 13.53 0.28
CA GLY A 80 -21.53 13.06 1.23
C GLY A 80 -20.09 13.23 0.72
N SER A 81 -19.14 12.75 1.50
CA SER A 81 -17.72 12.76 1.18
C SER A 81 -17.03 11.49 1.67
N ALA A 82 -15.86 11.21 1.12
CA ALA A 82 -14.92 10.20 1.61
C ALA A 82 -13.51 10.60 1.22
N CYS A 83 -12.50 10.06 1.90
CA CYS A 83 -11.11 10.33 1.57
C CYS A 83 -10.25 9.09 1.75
N SER A 84 -9.10 9.10 1.10
CA SER A 84 -8.06 8.10 1.26
C SER A 84 -6.71 8.73 0.95
N PHE A 85 -5.64 8.10 1.41
CA PHE A 85 -4.28 8.50 1.07
C PHE A 85 -3.86 7.85 -0.25
N ALA A 86 -2.93 8.51 -0.95
CA ALA A 86 -2.20 7.88 -2.04
C ALA A 86 -1.35 6.72 -1.49
N LEU A 87 -1.19 5.65 -2.28
CA LEU A 87 -0.61 4.38 -1.84
C LEU A 87 0.92 4.39 -1.66
N HIS A 88 1.56 5.55 -1.85
CA HIS A 88 2.97 5.74 -1.54
C HIS A 88 3.09 6.82 -0.47
N ASP A 89 3.76 6.50 0.62
CA ASP A 89 3.87 7.35 1.81
C ASP A 89 4.58 8.68 1.50
N ILE A 90 5.58 8.62 0.62
CA ILE A 90 6.39 9.78 0.21
C ILE A 90 6.58 9.77 -1.31
N LEU A 91 6.17 10.88 -1.94
CA LEU A 91 6.43 11.14 -3.35
C LEU A 91 7.57 12.16 -3.48
N GLY A 92 8.71 11.73 -3.99
CA GLY A 92 9.74 12.60 -4.52
C GLY A 92 9.34 13.28 -5.82
N ALA A 93 10.18 14.19 -6.29
CA ALA A 93 9.93 14.98 -7.50
C ALA A 93 9.63 14.09 -8.72
N GLY A 94 8.52 14.36 -9.38
CA GLY A 94 8.05 13.65 -10.56
C GLY A 94 7.40 12.29 -10.31
N GLN A 95 7.43 11.76 -9.07
CA GLN A 95 6.84 10.46 -8.74
C GLN A 95 5.31 10.52 -8.80
N VAL A 96 4.73 9.40 -9.25
CA VAL A 96 3.29 9.18 -9.37
C VAL A 96 2.86 8.18 -8.31
N SER A 97 1.68 8.40 -7.74
CA SER A 97 1.08 7.48 -6.78
C SER A 97 -0.41 7.31 -7.07
N PRO A 98 -0.91 6.07 -7.18
CA PRO A 98 -2.33 5.83 -7.27
C PRO A 98 -3.01 6.03 -5.91
N PHE A 99 -4.31 6.30 -5.94
CA PHE A 99 -5.18 6.30 -4.76
C PHE A 99 -6.47 5.53 -5.07
N LEU A 100 -7.09 5.01 -4.01
CA LEU A 100 -8.41 4.39 -4.06
C LEU A 100 -9.23 4.88 -2.87
N ILE A 101 -10.40 5.46 -3.15
CA ILE A 101 -11.40 5.85 -2.15
C ILE A 101 -12.57 4.89 -2.32
N GLU A 102 -12.93 4.20 -1.24
CA GLU A 102 -14.11 3.34 -1.18
C GLU A 102 -15.14 3.95 -0.22
N ARG A 103 -16.42 3.91 -0.62
CA ARG A 103 -17.53 4.05 0.31
C ARG A 103 -18.78 3.33 -0.21
N THR A 104 -19.73 3.06 0.68
CA THR A 104 -21.08 2.68 0.27
C THR A 104 -21.68 3.75 -0.65
N GLU A 105 -22.27 3.32 -1.77
CA GLU A 105 -22.84 4.23 -2.77
C GLU A 105 -23.92 5.13 -2.13
N PRO A 106 -23.77 6.47 -2.18
CA PRO A 106 -24.79 7.38 -1.66
C PRO A 106 -26.06 7.33 -2.51
N ALA A 107 -27.22 7.29 -1.86
CA ALA A 107 -28.50 7.36 -2.57
C ALA A 107 -28.60 8.64 -3.41
N GLY A 108 -28.91 8.48 -4.70
CA GLY A 108 -29.01 9.61 -5.63
C GLY A 108 -27.68 10.10 -6.20
N TYR A 109 -26.57 9.35 -6.02
CA TYR A 109 -25.28 9.65 -6.63
C TYR A 109 -25.37 9.89 -8.14
N ALA A 110 -24.73 10.97 -8.59
CA ALA A 110 -24.63 11.32 -10.00
C ALA A 110 -23.20 11.70 -10.41
N SER A 111 -22.46 12.38 -9.53
CA SER A 111 -21.10 12.82 -9.84
C SER A 111 -20.24 12.98 -8.58
N TYR A 112 -18.94 13.14 -8.77
CA TYR A 112 -18.00 13.47 -7.71
C TYR A 112 -17.04 14.58 -8.15
N GLU A 113 -16.45 15.26 -7.16
CA GLU A 113 -15.34 16.19 -7.31
C GLU A 113 -14.21 15.77 -6.37
N LEU A 114 -12.97 15.98 -6.79
CA LEU A 114 -11.78 15.66 -6.01
C LEU A 114 -11.06 16.93 -5.56
N ALA A 115 -10.63 16.92 -4.30
CA ALA A 115 -9.65 17.84 -3.75
C ALA A 115 -8.43 17.06 -3.24
N LEU A 116 -7.25 17.67 -3.29
CA LEU A 116 -6.01 17.08 -2.80
C LEU A 116 -5.46 17.93 -1.65
N ASP A 117 -5.00 17.25 -0.61
CA ASP A 117 -4.20 17.84 0.47
C ASP A 117 -2.87 17.08 0.58
N TRP A 118 -1.79 17.76 0.96
CA TRP A 118 -0.49 17.12 1.19
C TRP A 118 0.34 17.91 2.21
N ALA A 119 1.37 17.26 2.74
CA ALA A 119 2.37 17.89 3.59
C ALA A 119 3.75 17.86 2.90
N PRO A 120 4.59 18.90 3.07
CA PRO A 120 5.99 18.81 2.66
C PRO A 120 6.72 17.75 3.47
N SER A 121 7.67 17.08 2.85
CA SER A 121 8.54 16.11 3.49
C SER A 121 10.01 16.55 3.38
N ILE A 122 10.81 16.15 4.35
CA ILE A 122 12.29 16.22 4.27
C ILE A 122 12.92 14.84 4.16
N SER A 123 12.12 13.79 4.26
CA SER A 123 12.56 12.42 4.01
C SER A 123 12.69 12.22 2.51
N GLY A 124 13.71 11.46 2.11
CA GLY A 124 13.92 11.10 0.70
C GLY A 124 12.76 10.26 0.15
N PRO A 125 12.70 10.10 -1.20
CA PRO A 125 11.74 9.19 -1.80
C PRO A 125 11.93 7.78 -1.22
N MET A 126 10.81 7.08 -1.05
CA MET A 126 10.87 5.73 -0.51
C MET A 126 11.61 4.79 -1.48
N PRO A 127 12.39 3.82 -0.95
CA PRO A 127 13.03 2.81 -1.77
C PRO A 127 12.00 2.12 -2.67
N GLN A 128 12.44 1.75 -3.87
CA GLN A 128 11.61 1.07 -4.84
C GLN A 128 12.12 -0.34 -5.04
N LEU A 129 11.21 -1.31 -4.99
CA LEU A 129 11.53 -2.69 -5.30
C LEU A 129 11.53 -2.91 -6.82
N THR A 130 12.37 -3.84 -7.26
CA THR A 130 12.42 -4.24 -8.67
C THR A 130 11.48 -5.42 -8.90
N PHE A 131 10.48 -5.24 -9.74
CA PHE A 131 9.53 -6.29 -10.11
C PHE A 131 10.12 -7.22 -11.18
N GLY A 132 10.03 -8.53 -10.93
CA GLY A 132 10.21 -9.55 -11.96
C GLY A 132 8.95 -9.74 -12.80
N PRO A 133 8.98 -10.64 -13.80
CA PRO A 133 7.79 -11.00 -14.57
C PRO A 133 6.67 -11.49 -13.66
N ALA A 134 5.47 -10.94 -13.86
CA ALA A 134 4.26 -11.37 -13.19
C ALA A 134 3.48 -12.36 -14.08
N ARG A 135 2.86 -13.35 -13.45
CA ARG A 135 1.86 -14.21 -14.10
C ARG A 135 0.47 -13.80 -13.64
N HIS A 136 -0.44 -13.68 -14.59
CA HIS A 136 -1.87 -13.46 -14.34
C HIS A 136 -2.65 -14.75 -14.56
N TYR A 137 -3.64 -15.00 -13.71
CA TYR A 137 -4.66 -16.01 -13.92
C TYR A 137 -5.99 -15.58 -13.27
N VAL A 138 -7.06 -16.24 -13.69
CA VAL A 138 -8.38 -16.12 -13.05
C VAL A 138 -8.64 -17.43 -12.32
N ASP A 139 -8.94 -17.35 -11.03
CA ASP A 139 -9.22 -18.54 -10.22
C ASP A 139 -10.63 -19.11 -10.48
N SER A 140 -10.98 -20.21 -9.80
CA SER A 140 -12.28 -20.86 -9.95
C SER A 140 -13.47 -20.04 -9.43
N TYR A 141 -13.21 -19.00 -8.62
CA TYR A 141 -14.22 -18.08 -8.11
C TYR A 141 -14.37 -16.84 -9.00
N GLY A 142 -13.52 -16.69 -10.02
CA GLY A 142 -13.53 -15.56 -10.94
C GLY A 142 -12.65 -14.39 -10.52
N PHE A 143 -11.85 -14.51 -9.45
CA PHE A 143 -10.95 -13.42 -9.07
C PHE A 143 -9.69 -13.44 -9.93
N HIS A 144 -9.29 -12.24 -10.36
CA HIS A 144 -8.05 -12.04 -11.09
C HIS A 144 -6.90 -12.00 -10.09
N THR A 145 -5.88 -12.81 -10.31
CA THR A 145 -4.71 -12.93 -9.44
C THR A 145 -3.43 -12.72 -10.23
N TRP A 146 -2.53 -11.92 -9.67
CA TRP A 146 -1.17 -11.72 -10.15
C TRP A 146 -0.18 -12.29 -9.14
N VAL A 147 0.76 -13.08 -9.64
CA VAL A 147 1.83 -13.67 -8.84
C VAL A 147 3.18 -13.35 -9.45
N GLY A 148 4.16 -13.09 -8.59
CA GLY A 148 5.50 -12.74 -9.05
C GLY A 148 6.48 -12.63 -7.90
N GLU A 149 7.64 -12.07 -8.21
CA GLU A 149 8.68 -11.75 -7.25
C GLU A 149 9.07 -10.29 -7.36
N VAL A 150 9.37 -9.70 -6.21
CA VAL A 150 10.08 -8.44 -6.10
C VAL A 150 11.49 -8.69 -5.56
N SER A 151 12.45 -7.88 -5.99
CA SER A 151 13.83 -7.90 -5.52
C SER A 151 14.19 -6.57 -4.87
N ASN A 152 14.77 -6.63 -3.67
CA ASN A 152 15.39 -5.45 -3.07
C ASN A 152 16.77 -5.24 -3.70
N THR A 153 16.86 -4.36 -4.69
CA THR A 153 18.11 -4.01 -5.37
C THR A 153 18.82 -2.82 -4.71
N THR A 154 18.27 -2.31 -3.61
CA THR A 154 18.90 -1.24 -2.83
C THR A 154 20.04 -1.76 -1.97
N GLY A 155 20.90 -0.87 -1.48
CA GLY A 155 21.98 -1.20 -0.56
C GLY A 155 21.54 -1.39 0.91
N PHE A 156 20.25 -1.28 1.21
CA PHE A 156 19.72 -1.29 2.57
C PHE A 156 18.59 -2.32 2.70
N ALA A 157 18.30 -2.77 3.93
CA ALA A 157 17.08 -3.54 4.14
C ALA A 157 15.87 -2.62 3.96
N VAL A 158 14.77 -3.16 3.47
CA VAL A 158 13.48 -2.46 3.41
C VAL A 158 12.46 -3.21 4.26
N ALA A 159 11.57 -2.48 4.93
CA ALA A 159 10.54 -3.02 5.80
C ALA A 159 9.14 -2.61 5.35
N SER A 160 8.18 -3.43 5.74
CA SER A 160 6.75 -3.30 5.41
C SER A 160 6.50 -3.06 3.92
N PRO A 161 7.08 -3.86 3.01
CA PRO A 161 6.86 -3.66 1.60
C PRO A 161 5.41 -4.00 1.21
N GLU A 162 4.81 -3.09 0.47
CA GLU A 162 3.48 -3.20 -0.10
C GLU A 162 3.58 -3.20 -1.62
N ILE A 163 2.80 -4.05 -2.27
CA ILE A 163 2.73 -4.17 -3.72
C ILE A 163 1.48 -3.45 -4.18
N VAL A 164 1.65 -2.54 -5.13
CA VAL A 164 0.55 -1.75 -5.70
C VAL A 164 0.40 -2.13 -7.18
N LEU A 165 -0.83 -2.46 -7.57
CA LEU A 165 -1.25 -2.71 -8.93
C LEU A 165 -2.16 -1.56 -9.38
N THR A 166 -1.80 -0.92 -10.49
CA THR A 166 -2.67 0.03 -11.20
C THR A 166 -3.06 -0.56 -12.55
N LEU A 167 -4.35 -0.60 -12.84
CA LEU A 167 -4.90 -0.99 -14.14
C LEU A 167 -5.31 0.25 -14.92
N TYR A 168 -5.00 0.29 -16.22
CA TYR A 168 -5.33 1.41 -17.10
C TYR A 168 -6.17 0.99 -18.30
N ASP A 169 -7.01 1.89 -18.79
CA ASP A 169 -7.68 1.73 -20.07
C ASP A 169 -6.79 2.07 -21.28
N ALA A 170 -7.37 2.03 -22.47
CA ALA A 170 -6.64 2.25 -23.72
C ALA A 170 -6.21 3.72 -23.89
N GLU A 171 -6.90 4.63 -23.21
CA GLU A 171 -6.63 6.06 -23.18
C GLU A 171 -5.61 6.42 -22.07
N GLY A 172 -5.26 5.46 -21.21
CA GLY A 172 -4.31 5.63 -20.11
C GLY A 172 -4.96 6.12 -18.81
N ALA A 173 -6.29 6.15 -18.71
CA ALA A 173 -6.97 6.48 -17.45
C ALA A 173 -6.98 5.28 -16.51
N VAL A 174 -6.87 5.56 -15.20
CA VAL A 174 -6.92 4.54 -14.15
C VAL A 174 -8.30 3.87 -14.16
N ARG A 175 -8.32 2.55 -14.33
CA ARG A 175 -9.51 1.69 -14.29
C ARG A 175 -9.76 1.12 -12.91
N ASN A 176 -8.69 0.68 -12.26
CA ASN A 176 -8.76 0.06 -10.95
C ASN A 176 -7.38 0.11 -10.28
N VAL A 177 -7.37 0.02 -8.95
CA VAL A 177 -6.18 0.02 -8.13
C VAL A 177 -6.37 -1.06 -7.06
N GLU A 178 -5.35 -1.85 -6.82
CA GLU A 178 -5.36 -2.85 -5.75
C GLU A 178 -3.97 -2.89 -5.12
N HIS A 179 -3.90 -3.21 -3.83
CA HIS A 179 -2.65 -3.29 -3.12
C HIS A 179 -2.66 -4.44 -2.12
N GLU A 180 -1.48 -4.97 -1.82
CA GLU A 180 -1.33 -6.08 -0.89
C GLU A 180 0.05 -6.04 -0.23
N ALA A 181 0.11 -6.35 1.05
CA ALA A 181 1.37 -6.48 1.76
C ALA A 181 2.17 -7.68 1.19
N LEU A 182 3.49 -7.50 1.04
CA LEU A 182 4.35 -8.61 0.68
C LEU A 182 4.35 -9.66 1.81
N PHE A 183 4.56 -10.93 1.46
CA PHE A 183 4.69 -11.99 2.45
C PHE A 183 5.88 -11.82 3.40
N HIS A 184 6.89 -11.05 3.01
CA HIS A 184 8.06 -10.73 3.82
C HIS A 184 7.92 -9.34 4.44
N ASP A 185 8.00 -9.26 5.77
CA ASP A 185 7.99 -7.97 6.47
C ASP A 185 9.28 -7.16 6.26
N VAL A 186 10.39 -7.84 5.97
CA VAL A 186 11.69 -7.24 5.70
C VAL A 186 12.38 -7.98 4.56
N LEU A 187 12.90 -7.23 3.59
CA LEU A 187 13.81 -7.72 2.56
C LEU A 187 15.21 -7.14 2.78
N ALA A 188 16.20 -8.00 3.03
CA ALA A 188 17.60 -7.60 3.03
C ALA A 188 18.07 -7.16 1.63
N PRO A 189 19.21 -6.44 1.52
CA PRO A 189 19.82 -6.14 0.22
C PRO A 189 20.03 -7.41 -0.61
N GLY A 190 19.58 -7.38 -1.87
CA GLY A 190 19.64 -8.51 -2.80
C GLY A 190 18.61 -9.62 -2.55
N GLN A 191 17.82 -9.55 -1.48
CA GLN A 191 16.79 -10.54 -1.19
C GLN A 191 15.58 -10.36 -2.12
N LYS A 192 14.97 -11.49 -2.49
CA LYS A 192 13.69 -11.55 -3.18
C LYS A 192 12.56 -11.89 -2.23
N GLY A 193 11.37 -11.38 -2.52
CA GLY A 193 10.13 -11.80 -1.88
C GLY A 193 9.06 -12.10 -2.92
N PRO A 194 8.35 -13.23 -2.82
CA PRO A 194 7.21 -13.50 -3.68
C PRO A 194 5.98 -12.70 -3.21
N TYR A 195 5.08 -12.39 -4.14
CA TYR A 195 3.78 -11.82 -3.86
C TYR A 195 2.67 -12.60 -4.57
N GLN A 196 1.48 -12.51 -4.00
CA GLN A 196 0.22 -12.82 -4.66
C GLN A 196 -0.71 -11.65 -4.40
N LEU A 197 -1.15 -10.97 -5.47
CA LEU A 197 -2.09 -9.87 -5.42
C LEU A 197 -3.39 -10.30 -6.09
N VAL A 198 -4.48 -10.26 -5.33
CA VAL A 198 -5.82 -10.67 -5.78
C VAL A 198 -6.67 -9.42 -5.92
N LEU A 199 -7.28 -9.24 -7.08
CA LEU A 199 -8.23 -8.17 -7.33
C LEU A 199 -9.63 -8.63 -6.91
N PHE A 200 -10.09 -8.16 -5.75
CA PHE A 200 -11.38 -8.57 -5.19
C PHE A 200 -12.57 -7.81 -5.78
N GLN A 201 -12.34 -6.60 -6.26
CA GLN A 201 -13.38 -5.73 -6.80
C GLN A 201 -13.07 -5.44 -8.26
N GLY A 202 -14.07 -5.58 -9.13
CA GLY A 202 -13.95 -5.15 -10.53
C GLY A 202 -13.83 -3.63 -10.63
N PRO A 203 -13.59 -3.05 -11.82
CA PRO A 203 -13.47 -3.70 -13.11
C PRO A 203 -12.16 -4.48 -13.24
N THR A 204 -12.20 -5.56 -14.03
CA THR A 204 -11.03 -6.43 -14.27
C THR A 204 -10.48 -6.31 -15.70
N ASP A 205 -11.15 -5.54 -16.56
CA ASP A 205 -10.72 -5.24 -17.92
C ASP A 205 -9.78 -4.03 -17.96
N TYR A 206 -8.67 -4.19 -18.66
CA TYR A 206 -7.61 -3.19 -18.78
C TYR A 206 -6.87 -3.35 -20.10
N ALA A 207 -6.30 -2.26 -20.60
CA ALA A 207 -5.42 -2.27 -21.78
C ALA A 207 -3.94 -2.38 -21.37
N SER A 208 -3.57 -1.82 -20.22
CA SER A 208 -2.23 -1.93 -19.66
C SER A 208 -2.27 -1.91 -18.13
N LEU A 209 -1.15 -2.27 -17.50
CA LEU A 209 -1.02 -2.27 -16.04
C LEU A 209 0.36 -1.75 -15.62
N SER A 210 0.47 -1.32 -14.37
CA SER A 210 1.72 -0.97 -13.72
C SER A 210 1.81 -1.64 -12.34
N PHE A 211 3.01 -2.06 -11.97
CA PHE A 211 3.34 -2.47 -10.60
C PHE A 211 4.30 -1.46 -9.99
N SER A 212 4.02 -1.05 -8.76
CA SER A 212 4.91 -0.25 -7.94
C SER A 212 4.94 -0.78 -6.50
N SER A 213 5.81 -0.20 -5.68
CA SER A 213 5.93 -0.60 -4.27
C SER A 213 6.07 0.61 -3.36
N ASP A 214 5.40 0.56 -2.22
CA ASP A 214 5.76 1.38 -1.07
C ASP A 214 6.53 0.51 -0.07
N CYS A 215 7.63 1.05 0.46
CA CYS A 215 8.39 0.39 1.52
C CYS A 215 9.28 1.40 2.24
N ARG A 216 9.70 1.07 3.46
CA ARG A 216 10.53 1.97 4.27
C ARG A 216 11.95 1.44 4.39
N LEU A 217 12.94 2.33 4.37
CA LEU A 217 14.31 1.94 4.75
C LEU A 217 14.33 1.39 6.17
N SER A 218 15.06 0.31 6.36
CA SER A 218 15.18 -0.37 7.64
C SER A 218 16.64 -0.73 7.95
N THR A 219 16.99 -0.59 9.22
CA THR A 219 18.24 -1.15 9.77
C THR A 219 17.99 -2.52 10.42
N THR A 220 16.74 -2.97 10.46
CA THR A 220 16.37 -4.28 11.01
C THR A 220 16.78 -5.36 10.01
N ALA A 221 17.60 -6.30 10.45
CA ALA A 221 17.89 -7.49 9.66
C ALA A 221 16.69 -8.47 9.74
N PRO A 222 16.36 -9.19 8.65
CA PRO A 222 15.39 -10.28 8.72
C PRO A 222 15.76 -11.30 9.80
N PRO A 223 14.78 -11.92 10.46
CA PRO A 223 15.05 -13.01 11.41
C PRO A 223 15.73 -14.19 10.70
N THR A 224 16.65 -14.86 11.40
CA THR A 224 17.33 -16.03 10.85
C THR A 224 16.51 -17.29 11.12
N LEU A 225 15.73 -17.68 10.11
CA LEU A 225 14.87 -18.87 10.14
C LEU A 225 15.38 -19.94 9.18
N ARG A 226 15.11 -21.21 9.48
CA ARG A 226 15.48 -22.35 8.64
C ARG A 226 14.31 -23.31 8.48
N SER A 227 13.96 -23.66 7.24
CA SER A 227 13.02 -24.74 6.95
C SER A 227 13.65 -26.12 7.18
N LEU A 228 12.92 -27.04 7.80
CA LEU A 228 13.34 -28.40 8.10
C LEU A 228 12.33 -29.41 7.56
N GLY A 229 12.83 -30.51 6.99
CA GLY A 229 12.01 -31.67 6.64
C GLY A 229 10.92 -31.41 5.60
N VAL A 230 11.11 -30.42 4.71
CA VAL A 230 10.10 -30.02 3.72
C VAL A 230 9.75 -31.18 2.81
N LYS A 231 8.46 -31.51 2.73
CA LYS A 231 7.90 -32.57 1.88
C LYS A 231 6.78 -32.00 1.03
N GLN A 232 6.70 -32.47 -0.21
CA GLN A 232 5.57 -32.22 -1.10
C GLN A 232 4.69 -33.46 -1.20
N SER A 233 3.38 -33.24 -1.21
CA SER A 233 2.34 -34.25 -1.43
C SER A 233 1.20 -33.65 -2.25
N VAL A 234 0.20 -34.46 -2.60
CA VAL A 234 -1.02 -33.98 -3.25
C VAL A 234 -2.06 -33.65 -2.18
N GLY A 235 -2.63 -32.45 -2.27
CA GLY A 235 -3.70 -31.98 -1.40
C GLY A 235 -5.09 -32.51 -1.80
N PRO A 236 -6.12 -32.29 -0.97
CA PRO A 236 -7.48 -32.77 -1.20
C PRO A 236 -8.11 -32.25 -2.50
N GLY A 237 -7.69 -31.07 -2.97
CA GLY A 237 -8.09 -30.48 -4.25
C GLY A 237 -7.22 -30.88 -5.45
N GLY A 238 -6.33 -31.86 -5.31
CA GLY A 238 -5.40 -32.29 -6.38
C GLY A 238 -4.18 -31.38 -6.59
N GLY A 239 -4.16 -30.18 -5.99
CA GLY A 239 -3.02 -29.27 -6.00
C GLY A 239 -1.87 -29.70 -5.08
N PRO A 240 -0.69 -29.06 -5.18
CA PRO A 240 0.44 -29.37 -4.31
C PRO A 240 0.16 -28.94 -2.86
N ARG A 241 0.56 -29.82 -1.94
CA ARG A 241 0.59 -29.59 -0.49
C ARG A 241 2.02 -29.72 -0.01
N PHE A 242 2.45 -28.79 0.83
CA PHE A 242 3.77 -28.76 1.45
C PHE A 242 3.63 -28.96 2.96
N THR A 243 4.51 -29.77 3.54
CA THR A 243 4.64 -29.88 5.00
C THR A 243 6.08 -29.73 5.42
N GLY A 244 6.34 -29.29 6.65
CA GLY A 244 7.67 -29.10 7.19
C GLY A 244 7.63 -28.32 8.49
N GLN A 245 8.80 -28.01 9.03
CA GLN A 245 8.94 -27.15 10.22
C GLN A 245 9.78 -25.92 9.87
N ILE A 246 9.58 -24.84 10.61
CA ILE A 246 10.44 -23.65 10.61
C ILE A 246 11.14 -23.59 11.96
N GLN A 247 12.46 -23.52 11.94
CA GLN A 247 13.27 -23.35 13.14
C GLN A 247 13.84 -21.94 13.21
N ASN A 248 13.73 -21.32 14.39
CA ASN A 248 14.48 -20.10 14.69
C ASN A 248 15.92 -20.46 15.04
N ILE A 249 16.85 -20.12 14.14
CA ILE A 249 18.29 -20.34 14.36
C ILE A 249 19.02 -19.03 14.74
N GLY A 250 18.26 -17.96 14.97
CA GLY A 250 18.76 -16.70 15.49
C GLY A 250 18.87 -16.70 17.02
N SER A 251 19.30 -15.56 17.57
CA SER A 251 19.51 -15.36 19.01
C SER A 251 18.35 -14.69 19.74
N SER A 252 17.29 -14.30 19.02
CA SER A 252 16.15 -13.55 19.58
C SER A 252 14.85 -14.25 19.21
N ARG A 253 13.82 -14.12 20.07
CA ARG A 253 12.48 -14.59 19.79
C ARG A 253 11.91 -13.93 18.52
N VAL A 254 11.34 -14.72 17.63
CA VAL A 254 10.64 -14.24 16.44
C VAL A 254 9.15 -14.42 16.65
N SER A 255 8.36 -13.41 16.32
CA SER A 255 6.89 -13.46 16.43
C SER A 255 6.28 -13.30 15.05
N ARG A 256 5.04 -13.80 14.86
CA ARG A 256 4.34 -13.79 13.57
C ARG A 256 5.17 -14.47 12.48
N VAL A 257 5.60 -15.70 12.76
CA VAL A 257 6.37 -16.51 11.82
C VAL A 257 5.43 -17.09 10.75
N ARG A 258 5.78 -16.88 9.48
CA ARG A 258 5.09 -17.43 8.31
C ARG A 258 5.99 -18.41 7.59
N ALA A 259 5.42 -19.52 7.14
CA ALA A 259 6.04 -20.37 6.14
C ALA A 259 5.58 -19.90 4.76
N VAL A 260 6.52 -19.61 3.86
CA VAL A 260 6.25 -19.11 2.50
C VAL A 260 6.70 -20.15 1.50
N VAL A 261 5.87 -20.42 0.49
CA VAL A 261 6.19 -21.29 -0.65
C VAL A 261 6.01 -20.52 -1.94
N THR A 262 7.04 -20.55 -2.78
CA THR A 262 6.99 -20.08 -4.17
C THR A 262 7.11 -21.27 -5.12
N LEU A 263 6.22 -21.34 -6.10
CA LEU A 263 6.25 -22.35 -7.15
C LEU A 263 6.77 -21.72 -8.43
N TYR A 264 7.72 -22.40 -9.07
CA TYR A 264 8.30 -21.99 -10.33
C TYR A 264 7.99 -23.01 -11.42
N ASP A 265 7.87 -22.55 -12.66
CA ASP A 265 7.88 -23.44 -13.81
C ASP A 265 9.32 -23.82 -14.19
N ALA A 266 9.46 -24.65 -15.22
CA ALA A 266 10.76 -25.12 -15.70
C ALA A 266 11.67 -24.00 -16.24
N SER A 267 11.11 -22.83 -16.58
CA SER A 267 11.88 -21.65 -17.00
C SER A 267 12.34 -20.79 -15.82
N GLY A 268 11.86 -21.08 -14.61
CA GLY A 268 12.12 -20.28 -13.42
C GLY A 268 11.15 -19.12 -13.21
N ALA A 269 10.05 -19.06 -13.98
CA ALA A 269 9.02 -18.05 -13.77
C ALA A 269 8.06 -18.47 -12.65
N VAL A 270 7.59 -17.50 -11.87
CA VAL A 270 6.65 -17.74 -10.76
C VAL A 270 5.29 -18.20 -11.32
N VAL A 271 4.81 -19.32 -10.81
CA VAL A 271 3.51 -19.92 -11.16
C VAL A 271 2.48 -19.68 -10.08
N ASN A 272 2.90 -19.75 -8.81
CA ASN A 272 2.09 -19.35 -7.67
C ASN A 272 2.98 -19.03 -6.47
N ALA A 273 2.44 -18.32 -5.49
CA ALA A 273 3.07 -18.14 -4.20
C ALA A 273 2.01 -18.14 -3.11
N SER A 274 2.31 -18.69 -1.94
CA SER A 274 1.39 -18.72 -0.81
C SER A 274 2.15 -18.72 0.50
N TYR A 275 1.45 -18.37 1.57
CA TYR A 275 1.98 -18.44 2.92
C TYR A 275 0.91 -18.94 3.90
N ASP A 276 1.35 -19.37 5.07
CA ASP A 276 0.51 -19.66 6.23
C ASP A 276 1.33 -19.43 7.50
N TRP A 277 0.65 -19.21 8.61
CA TRP A 277 1.27 -19.02 9.91
C TRP A 277 1.78 -20.34 10.45
N THR A 278 2.96 -20.32 11.08
CA THR A 278 3.47 -21.52 11.76
C THR A 278 2.69 -21.77 13.04
N ASP A 279 2.66 -23.01 13.51
CA ASP A 279 2.13 -23.35 14.84
C ASP A 279 3.24 -23.92 15.73
N PRO A 280 3.75 -23.18 16.74
CA PRO A 280 3.30 -21.86 17.18
C PRO A 280 3.72 -20.72 16.23
N ILE A 281 2.97 -19.60 16.25
CA ILE A 281 3.25 -18.39 15.45
C ILE A 281 4.48 -17.61 15.93
N SER A 282 5.11 -18.04 17.03
CA SER A 282 6.29 -17.40 17.59
C SER A 282 7.27 -18.48 18.04
N LEU A 283 8.55 -18.25 17.78
CA LEU A 283 9.61 -19.21 18.03
C LEU A 283 10.73 -18.55 18.84
N ASP A 284 11.03 -19.11 20.01
CA ASP A 284 12.22 -18.76 20.78
C ASP A 284 13.49 -19.29 20.09
N PRO A 285 14.70 -18.78 20.44
CA PRO A 285 15.95 -19.25 19.87
C PRO A 285 16.11 -20.78 19.98
N GLY A 286 16.33 -21.44 18.85
CA GLY A 286 16.46 -22.89 18.73
C GLY A 286 15.14 -23.67 18.60
N GLU A 287 14.00 -23.03 18.88
CA GLU A 287 12.68 -23.64 18.76
C GLU A 287 12.31 -23.88 17.29
N ALA A 288 11.60 -24.99 17.04
CA ALA A 288 11.00 -25.31 15.76
C ALA A 288 9.47 -25.36 15.90
N SER A 289 8.78 -24.92 14.86
CA SER A 289 7.33 -25.10 14.76
C SER A 289 6.93 -26.58 14.65
N GLY A 290 5.63 -26.84 14.78
CA GLY A 290 5.02 -28.12 14.45
C GLY A 290 5.19 -28.47 12.96
N ASP A 291 4.62 -29.60 12.56
CA ASP A 291 4.52 -29.97 11.14
C ASP A 291 3.47 -29.06 10.46
N ASP A 292 3.93 -27.87 10.06
CA ASP A 292 3.15 -26.84 9.40
C ASP A 292 2.68 -27.35 8.04
N ARG A 293 1.46 -26.98 7.66
CA ARG A 293 0.83 -27.48 6.43
C ARG A 293 0.37 -26.33 5.56
N LEU A 294 1.04 -26.19 4.43
CA LEU A 294 0.69 -25.24 3.40
C LEU A 294 -0.01 -25.97 2.26
N THR A 295 -1.19 -25.54 1.88
CA THR A 295 -1.76 -25.93 0.58
C THR A 295 -1.84 -24.71 -0.30
N ASN A 296 -1.48 -24.88 -1.57
CA ASN A 296 -1.52 -23.82 -2.56
C ASN A 296 -2.96 -23.45 -2.99
N ASP A 297 -3.96 -23.90 -2.24
CA ASP A 297 -5.40 -23.68 -2.40
C ASP A 297 -5.95 -22.77 -1.27
N HIS A 298 -5.12 -22.39 -0.29
CA HIS A 298 -5.52 -21.57 0.86
C HIS A 298 -5.45 -20.05 0.64
N ALA A 299 -5.14 -19.60 -0.59
CA ALA A 299 -4.92 -18.19 -0.89
C ALA A 299 -6.10 -17.26 -0.55
N HIS A 300 -7.34 -17.75 -0.61
CA HIS A 300 -8.53 -16.89 -0.48
C HIS A 300 -8.94 -16.54 0.96
N ARG A 301 -8.51 -17.32 1.98
CA ARG A 301 -8.97 -17.06 3.36
C ARG A 301 -8.17 -15.99 4.08
N HIS A 302 -6.88 -15.86 3.78
CA HIS A 302 -6.01 -14.98 4.55
C HIS A 302 -6.05 -13.52 4.08
N ALA A 303 -6.20 -13.27 2.77
CA ALA A 303 -6.26 -11.91 2.22
C ALA A 303 -7.49 -11.10 2.72
N HIS A 304 -8.62 -11.76 2.98
CA HIS A 304 -9.81 -11.08 3.52
C HIS A 304 -9.70 -10.80 5.03
N ASP A 305 -9.04 -11.68 5.79
CA ASP A 305 -8.88 -11.52 7.24
C ASP A 305 -7.81 -10.46 7.59
N ASP A 306 -6.74 -10.35 6.80
CA ASP A 306 -5.69 -9.34 7.03
C ASP A 306 -6.11 -7.91 6.64
N ARG A 307 -6.93 -7.72 5.60
CA ARG A 307 -7.52 -6.39 5.28
C ARG A 307 -8.35 -5.83 6.42
N ASN A 308 -9.16 -6.67 7.05
CA ASN A 308 -9.96 -6.25 8.21
C ASN A 308 -9.09 -5.91 9.43
N ALA A 309 -7.93 -6.56 9.59
CA ALA A 309 -7.00 -6.26 10.67
C ALA A 309 -6.19 -4.97 10.44
N HIS A 310 -5.92 -4.60 9.18
CA HIS A 310 -5.25 -3.35 8.82
C HIS A 310 -6.18 -2.13 8.78
N ALA A 311 -7.47 -2.31 8.50
CA ALA A 311 -8.49 -1.26 8.57
C ALA A 311 -8.65 -0.68 10.00
N ASP A 312 -8.39 -1.47 11.04
CA ASP A 312 -8.43 -1.02 12.44
C ASP A 312 -7.25 -0.07 12.82
N GLY A 313 -6.25 0.09 11.95
CA GLY A 313 -5.05 0.92 12.19
C GLY A 313 -5.11 2.34 11.57
N HIS A 314 -6.02 2.58 10.63
CA HIS A 314 -6.22 3.90 10.03
C HIS A 314 -7.53 4.49 10.54
N GLY A 315 -7.45 5.11 11.73
CA GLY A 315 -8.57 5.69 12.44
C GLY A 315 -9.40 6.64 11.55
N ASN A 316 -10.58 6.18 11.16
CA ASN A 316 -11.67 7.02 10.72
C ASN A 316 -12.31 7.61 11.99
N SER A 317 -11.96 8.85 12.33
CA SER A 317 -12.62 9.59 13.42
C SER A 317 -13.59 10.63 12.85
N ASP A 318 -14.80 10.59 13.40
CA ASP A 318 -15.97 11.47 13.26
C ASP A 318 -16.89 11.23 12.05
N ASP A 319 -18.00 10.49 12.27
CA ASP A 319 -19.24 11.11 12.76
C ASP A 319 -20.33 10.09 13.12
N GLY A 320 -21.11 10.39 14.18
CA GLY A 320 -22.52 10.02 14.31
C GLY A 320 -22.91 8.57 14.62
N ALA A 321 -23.21 8.29 15.89
CA ALA A 321 -23.78 7.04 16.37
C ALA A 321 -25.09 6.60 15.65
N VAL A 322 -25.14 5.34 15.20
CA VAL A 322 -26.37 4.53 15.11
C VAL A 322 -26.04 3.09 15.55
N PRO A 323 -26.70 2.52 16.58
CA PRO A 323 -26.37 1.20 17.10
C PRO A 323 -27.06 0.09 16.30
N GLY A 324 -26.30 -0.91 15.82
CA GLY A 324 -26.90 -2.15 15.33
C GLY A 324 -26.11 -2.92 14.28
N LEU A 325 -24.89 -3.39 14.57
CA LEU A 325 -24.29 -4.50 13.82
C LEU A 325 -23.24 -5.26 14.65
N LEU A 326 -23.66 -5.76 15.81
CA LEU A 326 -22.82 -6.58 16.70
C LEU A 326 -23.61 -7.80 17.17
N ALA A 327 -24.14 -8.58 16.22
CA ALA A 327 -24.89 -9.80 16.50
C ALA A 327 -24.91 -10.79 15.31
N ALA A 328 -23.75 -11.12 14.74
CA ALA A 328 -23.56 -12.36 14.00
C ALA A 328 -22.07 -12.74 14.12
N HIS A 329 -21.75 -14.04 14.23
CA HIS A 329 -20.42 -14.62 14.50
C HIS A 329 -20.04 -14.94 15.95
N ARG A 330 -21.04 -15.31 16.79
CA ARG A 330 -20.83 -16.36 17.79
C ARG A 330 -21.79 -17.53 17.54
N SER A 331 -21.48 -18.38 16.56
CA SER A 331 -21.87 -19.81 16.58
C SER A 331 -21.29 -20.56 15.38
N ALA A 332 -20.06 -21.06 15.51
CA ALA A 332 -19.58 -22.19 14.71
C ALA A 332 -18.46 -22.94 15.45
N ARG A 333 -18.69 -23.26 16.74
CA ARG A 333 -18.02 -24.36 17.42
C ARG A 333 -19.05 -25.44 17.68
N ARG A 334 -19.15 -26.43 16.78
CA ARG A 334 -19.57 -27.80 17.12
C ARG A 334 -19.39 -28.74 15.93
N THR A 335 -18.46 -29.67 16.11
CA THR A 335 -18.54 -31.10 15.75
C THR A 335 -19.07 -31.45 14.35
N LEU A 336 -18.16 -31.85 13.44
CA LEU A 336 -18.47 -32.93 12.51
C LEU A 336 -17.75 -34.20 12.96
N LYS A 337 -18.54 -35.14 13.49
CA LYS A 337 -18.17 -36.55 13.60
C LYS A 337 -18.13 -37.15 12.20
N ALA A 338 -17.15 -38.01 11.99
CA ALA A 338 -17.05 -38.93 10.87
C ALA A 338 -18.34 -39.75 10.66
N THR A 339 -18.69 -39.93 9.40
CA THR A 339 -19.33 -41.17 8.92
C THR A 339 -18.82 -41.46 7.52
N ASP A 340 -18.00 -42.50 7.44
CA ASP A 340 -17.77 -43.29 6.23
C ASP A 340 -19.10 -43.75 5.62
N ARG A 341 -19.16 -43.83 4.28
CA ARG A 341 -19.62 -45.02 3.54
C ARG A 341 -19.50 -44.83 2.02
N TYR A 342 -18.74 -45.76 1.44
CA TYR A 342 -18.56 -46.16 0.04
C TYR A 342 -17.76 -45.24 -0.88
#